data_AF-A0A640KSM5-F1
#
_entry.id   AF-A0A640KSM5-F1
#
_cell.length_a   1.000
_cell.length_b   1.000
_cell.length_c   1.000
_cell.angle_alpha   90.00
_cell.angle_beta   90.00
_cell.angle_gamma   90.00
#
_symmetry.space_group_name_H-M   'P 1'
#
loop_
_entity.id
_entity.type
_entity.pdbx_description
1 polymer ?
#
loop_
_entity_poly.entity_id
_entity_poly.type
_entity_poly.pdbx_seq_one_letter_code
_entity_poly.pdbx_strand_id
1 'polypeptide(L)'
;MESYSCSNVPNMEDPTITTLMAEPTLSEAAAAVFSEEERSALKANLRSEQIAQAMYLRNHPEIHQALQEALAKVLRAQPEDPVTFLIQYFMSEKFLRQRPQ
;
A
#
# COMPACT_ATOMS: atom_id res chain seq x y z
N MET A 1 73.12 5.24 -2.50
CA MET A 1 73.62 4.99 -1.13
C MET A 1 72.40 4.83 -0.26
N GLU A 2 72.14 3.59 0.13
CA GLU A 2 71.12 3.20 1.10
C GLU A 2 71.46 3.79 2.47
N SER A 3 70.45 4.07 3.30
CA SER A 3 70.38 3.54 4.67
C SER A 3 69.02 3.88 5.30
N TYR A 4 68.43 2.82 5.85
CA TYR A 4 67.13 2.65 6.49
C TYR A 4 66.90 3.53 7.73
N SER A 5 65.63 3.77 8.07
CA SER A 5 65.13 3.45 9.42
C SER A 5 63.60 3.39 9.46
N CYS A 6 63.08 2.23 9.86
CA CYS A 6 61.68 2.04 10.24
C CYS A 6 61.36 2.80 11.53
N SER A 7 60.21 3.46 11.57
CA SER A 7 59.49 3.71 12.83
C SER A 7 58.00 3.59 12.58
N ASN A 8 57.41 2.57 13.20
CA ASN A 8 56.00 2.29 13.29
C ASN A 8 55.20 3.52 13.74
N VAL A 9 54.09 3.82 13.06
CA VAL A 9 52.84 4.20 13.72
C VAL A 9 51.69 3.52 12.95
N PRO A 10 50.88 2.67 13.60
CA PRO A 10 49.72 2.05 12.98
C PRO A 10 48.63 3.12 12.89
N ASN A 11 48.37 3.66 11.70
CA ASN A 11 47.19 4.51 11.53
C ASN A 11 46.01 3.58 11.28
N MET A 12 45.20 3.42 12.33
CA MET A 12 43.97 2.65 12.39
C MET A 12 43.23 2.66 11.04
N GLU A 13 43.07 1.47 10.46
CA GLU A 13 41.92 1.20 9.61
C GLU A 13 40.68 1.46 10.48
N ASP A 14 40.07 2.62 10.29
CA ASP A 14 38.79 2.97 10.87
C ASP A 14 37.77 1.91 10.39
N PRO A 15 37.20 1.07 11.27
CA PRO A 15 36.29 0.00 10.90
C PRO A 15 34.89 0.53 10.61
N THR A 16 34.76 1.78 10.17
CA THR A 16 33.57 2.25 9.46
C THR A 16 33.62 1.77 8.02
N ILE A 17 33.59 0.43 7.88
CA ILE A 17 32.82 -0.19 6.81
C ILE A 17 31.43 0.41 6.95
N THR A 18 31.16 1.44 6.16
CA THR A 18 29.81 1.93 5.94
C THR A 18 29.14 0.79 5.19
N THR A 19 28.59 -0.14 5.97
CA THR A 19 27.76 -1.22 5.45
C THR A 19 26.61 -0.53 4.73
N LEU A 20 26.71 -0.49 3.40
CA LEU A 20 25.57 -0.33 2.50
C LEU A 20 24.67 -1.55 2.75
N MET A 21 23.94 -1.53 3.87
CA MET A 21 22.88 -2.49 4.12
C MET A 21 21.87 -2.27 3.01
N ALA A 22 21.68 -3.27 2.16
CA ALA A 22 20.60 -3.27 1.18
C ALA A 22 19.29 -2.94 1.92
N GLU A 23 18.44 -2.10 1.30
CA GLU A 23 17.13 -1.81 1.89
C GLU A 23 16.41 -3.14 2.20
N PRO A 24 15.89 -3.30 3.42
CA PRO A 24 15.28 -4.55 3.83
C PRO A 24 14.11 -4.86 2.91
N THR A 25 14.04 -6.12 2.47
CA THR A 25 12.88 -6.61 1.73
C THR A 25 11.62 -6.48 2.59
N LEU A 26 10.44 -6.41 1.94
CA LEU A 26 9.16 -6.40 2.66
C LEU A 26 9.04 -7.56 3.66
N SER A 27 9.60 -8.72 3.35
CA SER A 27 9.60 -9.87 4.25
C SER A 27 10.49 -9.66 5.48
N GLU A 28 11.67 -9.08 5.29
CA GLU A 28 12.59 -8.75 6.40
C GLU A 28 12.03 -7.64 7.27
N ALA A 29 11.45 -6.61 6.65
CA ALA A 29 10.76 -5.54 7.36
C ALA A 29 9.56 -6.07 8.16
N ALA A 30 8.76 -6.97 7.58
CA ALA A 30 7.64 -7.60 8.28
C ALA A 30 8.11 -8.49 9.45
N ALA A 31 9.20 -9.24 9.27
CA ALA A 31 9.79 -10.07 10.32
C ALA A 31 10.45 -9.25 11.45
N ALA A 32 10.89 -8.02 11.16
CA ALA A 32 11.41 -7.09 12.16
C ALA A 32 10.32 -6.45 13.03
N VAL A 33 9.08 -6.40 12.55
CA VAL A 33 7.94 -5.74 13.23
C VAL A 33 6.99 -6.73 13.87
N PHE A 34 6.82 -7.92 13.28
CA PHE A 34 5.86 -8.92 13.72
C PHE A 34 6.54 -10.26 13.99
N SER A 35 6.13 -10.91 15.08
CA SER A 35 6.38 -12.34 15.31
C SER A 35 5.73 -13.19 14.23
N GLU A 36 6.19 -14.44 14.08
CA GLU A 36 5.63 -15.35 13.07
C GLU A 36 4.15 -15.66 13.37
N GLU A 37 3.78 -15.74 14.65
CA GLU A 37 2.40 -15.88 15.11
C GLU A 37 1.54 -14.68 14.68
N GLU A 38 2.03 -13.45 14.86
CA GLU A 38 1.34 -12.22 14.45
C GLU A 38 1.20 -12.13 12.92
N ARG A 39 2.24 -12.53 12.16
CA ARG A 39 2.17 -12.57 10.69
C ARG A 39 1.14 -13.59 10.21
N SER A 40 1.11 -14.76 10.84
CA SER A 40 0.13 -15.81 10.54
C SER A 40 -1.30 -15.34 10.84
N ALA A 41 -1.51 -14.71 11.99
CA ALA A 41 -2.79 -14.12 12.38
C ALA A 41 -3.22 -13.00 11.42
N LEU A 42 -2.31 -12.10 11.05
CA LEU A 42 -2.57 -11.02 10.09
C LEU A 42 -3.00 -11.59 8.73
N LYS A 43 -2.30 -12.62 8.24
CA LYS A 43 -2.65 -13.30 6.99
C LYS A 43 -4.03 -13.95 7.04
N ALA A 44 -4.36 -14.60 8.17
CA ALA A 44 -5.68 -15.19 8.38
C ALA A 44 -6.79 -14.12 8.42
N ASN A 45 -6.55 -13.01 9.12
CA ASN A 45 -7.48 -11.89 9.20
C ASN A 45 -7.70 -11.24 7.83
N LEU A 46 -6.63 -11.01 7.07
CA LEU A 46 -6.74 -10.44 5.72
C LEU A 46 -7.57 -11.34 4.80
N ARG A 47 -7.39 -12.67 4.88
CA ARG A 47 -8.21 -13.61 4.11
C ARG A 47 -9.68 -13.55 4.52
N SER A 48 -9.96 -13.50 5.82
CA SER A 48 -11.33 -13.38 6.34
C SER A 48 -12.00 -12.10 5.86
N GLU A 49 -11.28 -10.97 5.89
CA GLU A 49 -11.76 -9.67 5.43
C GLU A 49 -12.04 -9.69 3.92
N GLN A 50 -11.15 -10.28 3.10
CA GLN A 50 -11.38 -10.42 1.66
C GLN A 50 -12.64 -11.23 1.34
N ILE A 51 -12.89 -12.30 2.11
CA ILE A 51 -14.10 -13.10 1.97
C ILE A 51 -15.33 -12.27 2.36
N ALA A 52 -15.28 -11.58 3.51
CA ALA A 52 -16.37 -10.73 3.99
C ALA A 52 -16.70 -9.62 2.98
N GLN A 53 -15.69 -8.96 2.41
CA GLN A 53 -15.85 -7.93 1.40
C GLN A 53 -16.47 -8.48 0.11
N ALA A 54 -16.02 -9.65 -0.36
CA ALA A 54 -16.60 -10.29 -1.54
C ALA A 54 -18.06 -10.69 -1.30
N MET A 55 -18.38 -11.20 -0.10
CA MET A 55 -19.76 -11.50 0.30
C MET A 55 -20.62 -10.24 0.36
N TYR A 56 -20.11 -9.16 0.95
CA TYR A 56 -20.78 -7.87 1.01
C TYR A 56 -21.13 -7.39 -0.41
N LEU A 57 -20.16 -7.33 -1.32
CA LEU A 57 -20.40 -6.89 -2.70
C LEU A 57 -21.40 -7.79 -3.45
N ARG A 58 -21.40 -9.10 -3.17
CA ARG A 58 -22.37 -10.04 -3.75
C ARG A 58 -23.78 -9.81 -3.23
N ASN A 59 -23.92 -9.47 -1.95
CA ASN A 59 -25.20 -9.22 -1.29
C ASN A 59 -25.77 -7.84 -1.62
N HIS A 60 -24.95 -6.93 -2.13
CA HIS A 60 -25.32 -5.54 -2.43
C HIS A 60 -25.17 -5.22 -3.95
N PRO A 61 -25.98 -5.84 -4.83
CA PRO A 61 -25.91 -5.60 -6.28
C PRO A 61 -26.19 -4.13 -6.67
N GLU A 62 -26.89 -3.38 -5.82
CA GLU A 62 -27.11 -1.94 -5.98
C GLU A 62 -25.81 -1.14 -6.02
N ILE A 63 -24.75 -1.61 -5.35
CA ILE A 63 -23.42 -0.98 -5.40
C ILE A 63 -22.83 -1.15 -6.80
N HIS A 64 -22.96 -2.34 -7.38
CA HIS A 64 -22.48 -2.60 -8.74
C HIS A 64 -23.20 -1.73 -9.76
N GLN A 65 -24.53 -1.62 -9.66
CA GLN A 65 -25.35 -0.77 -10.53
C GLN A 65 -24.97 0.72 -10.38
N ALA A 66 -24.75 1.18 -9.15
CA ALA A 66 -24.29 2.53 -8.87
C ALA A 66 -22.99 2.86 -9.59
N LEU A 67 -22.04 1.93 -9.50
CA LEU A 67 -20.71 2.10 -10.06
C LEU A 67 -20.75 2.10 -11.59
N GLN A 68 -21.53 1.20 -12.20
CA GLN A 68 -21.74 1.17 -13.64
C GLN A 68 -22.35 2.48 -14.16
N GLU A 69 -23.37 3.00 -13.48
CA GLU A 69 -23.99 4.27 -13.87
C GLU A 69 -22.99 5.44 -13.76
N ALA A 70 -22.23 5.49 -12.67
CA ALA A 70 -21.24 6.54 -12.45
C ALA A 70 -20.10 6.47 -13.48
N LEU A 71 -19.62 5.27 -13.81
CA LEU A 71 -18.62 5.04 -14.85
C LEU A 71 -19.13 5.50 -16.22
N ALA A 72 -20.38 5.18 -16.58
CA ALA A 72 -20.98 5.65 -17.83
C ALA A 72 -21.01 7.18 -17.91
N LYS A 73 -21.22 7.87 -16.78
CA LYS A 73 -21.18 9.34 -16.73
C LYS A 73 -19.78 9.88 -16.94
N VAL A 74 -18.76 9.27 -16.33
CA VAL A 74 -17.36 9.66 -16.54
C VAL A 74 -16.96 9.47 -18.00
N LEU A 75 -17.25 8.31 -18.59
CA LEU A 75 -16.92 8.02 -19.98
C LEU A 75 -17.58 9.00 -20.97
N ARG A 76 -18.80 9.45 -20.66
CA ARG A 76 -19.54 10.42 -21.48
C ARG A 76 -19.05 11.85 -21.29
N ALA A 77 -18.79 12.27 -20.05
CA ALA A 77 -18.47 13.65 -19.72
C ALA A 77 -16.97 13.96 -19.89
N GLN A 78 -16.12 12.93 -19.86
CA GLN A 78 -14.65 13.02 -19.89
C GLN A 78 -14.12 14.19 -19.03
N PRO A 79 -14.46 14.23 -17.72
CA PRO A 79 -14.01 15.30 -16.85
C PRO A 79 -12.48 15.25 -16.71
N GLU A 80 -11.88 16.42 -16.54
CA GLU A 80 -10.44 16.55 -16.26
C GLU A 80 -10.05 15.88 -14.94
N ASP A 81 -10.94 15.92 -13.94
CA ASP A 81 -10.82 15.17 -12.68
C ASP A 81 -12.01 14.20 -12.50
N PRO A 82 -11.85 12.93 -12.93
CA PRO A 82 -12.88 11.90 -12.77
C PRO A 82 -13.21 11.56 -11.31
N VAL A 83 -12.25 11.67 -10.40
CA VAL A 83 -12.45 11.29 -9.00
C VAL A 83 -13.31 12.33 -8.30
N THR A 84 -12.96 13.61 -8.43
CA THR A 84 -13.78 14.70 -7.86
C THR A 84 -15.17 14.72 -8.48
N PHE A 85 -15.28 14.49 -9.80
CA PHE A 85 -16.56 14.37 -10.48
C PHE A 85 -17.44 13.24 -9.90
N LEU A 86 -16.86 12.07 -9.65
CA LEU A 86 -17.57 10.92 -9.05
C LEU A 86 -17.99 11.21 -7.61
N ILE A 87 -17.14 11.83 -6.79
CA ILE A 87 -17.47 12.21 -5.41
C ILE A 87 -18.68 13.14 -5.41
N GLN A 88 -18.65 14.21 -6.22
CA GLN A 88 -19.78 15.14 -6.33
C GLN A 88 -21.06 14.44 -6.81
N TYR A 89 -20.93 13.49 -7.73
CA TYR A 89 -22.06 12.72 -8.23
C TYR A 89 -22.70 11.87 -7.12
N PHE A 90 -21.90 11.08 -6.39
CA PHE A 90 -22.40 10.21 -5.33
C PHE A 90 -22.95 10.98 -4.12
N MET A 91 -22.48 12.22 -3.90
CA MET A 91 -22.99 13.11 -2.86
C MET A 91 -24.21 13.93 -3.29
N SER A 92 -24.63 13.85 -4.56
CA SER A 92 -25.75 14.63 -5.06
C SER A 92 -27.10 14.11 -4.55
N GLU A 93 -28.01 15.02 -4.21
CA GLU A 93 -29.41 14.69 -3.86
C GLU A 93 -30.09 13.82 -4.91
N LYS A 94 -29.73 14.02 -6.18
CA LYS A 94 -30.23 13.21 -7.30
C LYS A 94 -29.85 11.74 -7.14
N PHE A 95 -28.61 11.45 -6.78
CA PHE A 95 -28.17 10.08 -6.56
C PHE A 95 -28.79 9.48 -5.28
N LEU A 96 -28.81 10.26 -4.18
CA LEU A 96 -29.29 9.79 -2.88
C LEU A 96 -30.80 9.50 -2.85
N ARG A 97 -31.62 10.26 -3.60
CA ARG A 97 -33.08 10.08 -3.64
C ARG A 97 -33.57 9.02 -4.62
N GLN A 98 -32.71 8.53 -5.52
CA GLN A 98 -33.10 7.59 -6.57
C GLN A 98 -33.23 6.14 -6.11
N ARG A 99 -32.90 5.83 -4.84
CA ARG A 99 -32.99 4.47 -4.31
C ARG A 99 -33.94 4.39 -3.12
N PRO A 100 -34.93 3.48 -3.15
CA PRO A 100 -35.68 3.16 -1.93
C PRO A 100 -34.71 2.55 -0.90
N GLN A 101 -34.92 2.90 0.37
CA GLN A 101 -34.18 2.30 1.48
C GLN A 101 -34.56 0.84 1.71
#